data_AF-A0A1H8GMN5-F1
#
_entry.id   AF-A0A1H8GMN5-F1
#
_cell.length_a   1.000
_cell.length_b   1.000
_cell.length_c   1.000
_cell.angle_alpha   90.00
_cell.angle_beta   90.00
_cell.angle_gamma   90.00
#
_symmetry.space_group_name_H-M   'P 1'
#
loop_
_entity.id
_entity.type
_entity.pdbx_description
1 polymer ?
#
loop_
_entity_poly.entity_id
_entity_poly.type
_entity_poly.pdbx_seq_one_letter_code
_entity_poly.pdbx_strand_id
1 'polypeptide(L)'
;MALPAMLGMGAVIAFVTRILEWIVTRIASRVTNRLAGILIWTTLYISLLVGLAVTFSAIISGISASLPADLSQGIAAIKPNNFEACMSAIYGSKVAVWVFQQKRQLIDWEQGRPVL
;
A
#
# COMPACT_ATOMS: atom_id res chain seq x y z
N MET A 1 -41.82 26.74 -37.27
CA MET A 1 -42.40 26.02 -36.11
C MET A 1 -41.70 24.67 -35.87
N ALA A 2 -40.36 24.62 -35.93
CA ALA A 2 -39.59 23.36 -35.95
C ALA A 2 -39.02 22.97 -34.57
N LEU A 3 -39.80 23.18 -33.51
CA LEU A 3 -39.39 22.95 -32.13
C LEU A 3 -39.68 21.53 -31.57
N PRO A 4 -40.57 20.66 -32.12
CA PRO A 4 -40.81 19.34 -31.50
C PRO A 4 -39.81 18.25 -31.89
N ALA A 5 -39.20 18.32 -33.09
CA ALA A 5 -38.37 17.24 -33.62
C ALA A 5 -36.93 17.22 -33.05
N MET A 6 -36.42 18.38 -32.62
CA MET A 6 -35.09 18.52 -32.02
C MET A 6 -35.06 18.01 -30.55
N LEU A 7 -36.18 18.12 -29.83
CA LEU A 7 -36.33 17.56 -28.47
C LEU A 7 -36.38 16.03 -28.48
N GLY A 8 -37.02 15.42 -29.49
CA GLY A 8 -37.08 13.96 -29.64
C GLY A 8 -35.71 13.35 -29.93
N MET A 9 -34.93 13.92 -30.86
CA MET A 9 -33.56 13.45 -31.13
C MET A 9 -32.62 13.72 -29.95
N GLY A 10 -32.72 14.87 -29.29
CA GLY A 10 -31.93 15.17 -28.09
C GLY A 10 -32.19 14.18 -26.94
N ALA A 11 -33.46 13.80 -26.72
CA ALA A 11 -33.84 12.82 -25.70
C ALA A 11 -33.31 11.41 -26.01
N VAL A 12 -33.35 10.98 -27.27
CA VAL A 12 -32.80 9.68 -27.70
C VAL A 12 -31.27 9.66 -27.56
N ILE A 13 -30.59 10.73 -27.97
CA ILE A 13 -29.14 10.87 -27.82
C ILE A 13 -28.76 10.86 -26.33
N ALA A 14 -29.49 11.58 -25.48
CA ALA A 14 -29.27 11.60 -24.04
C ALA A 14 -29.50 10.23 -23.38
N PHE A 15 -30.47 9.46 -23.87
CA PHE A 15 -30.74 8.12 -23.38
C PHE A 15 -29.62 7.13 -23.77
N VAL A 16 -29.14 7.20 -25.02
CA VAL A 16 -28.03 6.35 -25.50
C VAL A 16 -26.71 6.69 -24.80
N THR A 17 -26.40 7.98 -24.60
CA THR A 17 -25.21 8.39 -23.85
C THR A 17 -25.29 7.95 -22.38
N ARG A 18 -26.46 8.01 -21.75
CA ARG A 18 -26.66 7.49 -20.38
C ARG A 18 -26.44 5.99 -20.26
N ILE A 19 -26.87 5.21 -21.26
CA ILE A 19 -26.61 3.76 -21.29
C ILE A 19 -25.12 3.48 -21.46
N LEU A 20 -24.44 4.18 -22.36
CA LEU A 20 -23.01 4.04 -22.56
C LEU A 20 -22.22 4.45 -21.31
N GLU A 21 -22.55 5.58 -20.68
CA GLU A 21 -21.96 6.00 -19.41
C GLU A 21 -22.17 4.96 -18.32
N TRP A 22 -23.37 4.36 -18.22
CA TRP A 22 -23.65 3.31 -17.24
C TRP A 22 -22.79 2.07 -17.47
N ILE A 23 -22.64 1.61 -18.72
CA ILE A 23 -21.79 0.46 -19.07
C ILE A 23 -20.33 0.77 -18.74
N VAL A 24 -19.83 1.93 -19.16
CA VAL A 24 -18.45 2.35 -18.95
C VAL A 24 -18.14 2.50 -17.46
N THR A 25 -18.99 3.19 -16.69
CA THR A 25 -18.80 3.33 -15.24
C THR A 25 -18.90 2.00 -14.51
N ARG A 26 -19.74 1.07 -14.97
CA ARG A 26 -19.83 -0.27 -14.39
C ARG A 26 -18.53 -1.07 -14.57
N ILE A 27 -17.98 -1.05 -15.78
CA ILE A 27 -16.70 -1.72 -16.08
C ILE A 27 -15.54 -1.01 -15.35
N ALA A 28 -15.51 0.32 -15.39
CA ALA A 28 -14.51 1.12 -14.68
C ALA A 28 -14.53 0.83 -13.18
N SER A 29 -15.70 0.80 -12.53
CA SER A 29 -15.81 0.49 -11.09
C SER A 29 -15.25 -0.89 -10.72
N ARG A 30 -15.42 -1.89 -11.59
CA ARG A 30 -14.89 -3.24 -11.39
C ARG A 30 -13.36 -3.26 -11.46
N VAL A 31 -12.81 -2.55 -12.42
CA VAL A 31 -11.35 -2.47 -12.65
C VAL A 31 -10.70 -1.62 -11.56
N THR A 32 -11.27 -0.45 -11.24
CA THR A 32 -10.78 0.45 -10.20
C THR A 32 -10.78 -0.21 -8.83
N ASN A 33 -11.79 -0.99 -8.45
CA ASN A 33 -11.81 -1.68 -7.16
C ASN A 33 -10.67 -2.72 -7.04
N ARG A 34 -10.32 -3.41 -8.12
CA ARG A 34 -9.19 -4.34 -8.12
C ARG A 34 -7.84 -3.62 -8.05
N LEU A 35 -7.70 -2.53 -8.81
CA LEU A 35 -6.50 -1.70 -8.79
C LEU A 35 -6.29 -0.99 -7.45
N ALA A 36 -7.35 -0.46 -6.85
CA ALA A 36 -7.31 0.20 -5.55
C ALA A 36 -6.82 -0.76 -4.46
N GLY A 37 -7.31 -2.01 -4.45
CA GLY A 37 -6.81 -3.03 -3.53
C GLY A 37 -5.32 -3.27 -3.66
N ILE A 38 -4.83 -3.50 -4.89
CA ILE A 38 -3.40 -3.73 -5.16
C ILE A 38 -2.57 -2.51 -4.74
N LEU A 39 -3.01 -1.31 -5.10
CA LEU A 39 -2.34 -0.07 -4.74
C LEU A 39 -2.21 0.06 -3.23
N ILE A 40 -3.30 -0.07 -2.47
CA ILE A 40 -3.30 0.02 -1.00
C ILE A 40 -2.28 -0.94 -0.38
N TRP A 41 -2.24 -2.19 -0.84
CA TRP A 41 -1.27 -3.17 -0.33
C TRP A 41 0.17 -2.78 -0.67
N THR A 42 0.44 -2.31 -1.89
CA THR A 42 1.78 -1.88 -2.29
C THR A 42 2.24 -0.64 -1.54
N THR A 43 1.39 0.38 -1.35
CA THR A 43 1.74 1.57 -0.57
C THR A 43 1.92 1.26 0.90
N LEU A 44 1.06 0.42 1.49
CA LEU A 44 1.22 -0.02 2.87
C LEU A 44 2.57 -0.74 3.03
N TYR A 45 2.91 -1.66 2.12
CA TYR A 45 4.18 -2.38 2.14
C TYR A 45 5.40 -1.43 2.04
N ILE A 46 5.39 -0.51 1.08
CA ILE A 46 6.49 0.46 0.91
C ILE A 46 6.60 1.38 2.14
N SER A 47 5.47 1.88 2.65
CA SER A 47 5.46 2.75 3.83
C SER A 47 6.04 2.06 5.06
N LEU A 48 5.79 0.76 5.19
CA LEU A 48 6.27 -0.03 6.32
C LEU A 48 7.76 -0.31 6.21
N LEU A 49 8.28 -0.59 5.01
CA LEU A 49 9.72 -0.72 4.77
C LEU A 49 10.47 0.59 5.05
N VAL A 50 9.94 1.72 4.58
CA VAL A 50 10.53 3.04 4.80
C VAL A 50 10.47 3.42 6.28
N GLY A 51 9.32 3.22 6.93
CA GLY A 51 9.16 3.46 8.36
C GLY A 51 10.16 2.65 9.20
N LEU A 52 10.37 1.38 8.83
CA LEU A 52 11.33 0.52 9.50
C LEU A 52 12.78 1.03 9.33
N ALA A 53 13.18 1.41 8.11
CA ALA A 53 14.51 1.96 7.85
C ALA A 53 14.77 3.24 8.67
N VAL A 54 13.77 4.13 8.73
CA VAL A 54 13.85 5.37 9.53
C VAL A 54 13.96 5.05 11.02
N THR A 55 13.16 4.10 11.54
CA THR A 55 13.24 3.73 12.96
C THR A 55 14.59 3.12 13.33
N PHE A 56 15.21 2.31 12.47
CA PHE A 56 16.55 1.77 12.73
C PHE A 56 17.62 2.87 12.75
N SER A 57 17.59 3.78 11.77
CA SER A 57 18.50 4.93 11.76
C SER A 57 18.33 5.82 13.00
N ALA A 58 17.08 6.04 13.43
CA ALA A 58 16.78 6.81 14.65
C ALA A 58 17.26 6.09 15.92
N ILE A 59 17.07 4.78 16.04
CA ILE A 59 17.55 3.99 17.18
C ILE A 59 19.07 4.02 17.26
N ILE A 60 19.76 3.82 16.14
CA ILE A 60 21.22 3.84 16.07
C ILE A 60 21.74 5.23 16.46
N SER A 61 21.14 6.29 15.90
CA SER A 61 21.51 7.67 16.22
C SER A 61 21.27 7.99 17.70
N GLY A 62 20.14 7.56 18.25
CA GLY A 62 19.79 7.72 19.66
C GLY A 62 20.74 6.96 20.59
N ILE A 63 21.09 5.72 20.24
CA ILE A 63 22.08 4.92 20.99
C ILE A 63 23.45 5.60 20.92
N SER A 64 23.90 6.05 19.75
CA SER A 64 25.18 6.76 19.63
C SER A 64 25.24 8.08 20.42
N ALA A 65 24.11 8.77 20.60
CA ALA A 65 24.03 9.96 21.45
C ALA A 65 24.03 9.64 22.95
N SER A 66 23.62 8.43 23.32
CA SER A 66 23.52 7.96 24.70
C SER A 66 24.81 7.28 25.20
N LEU A 67 25.69 6.86 24.28
CA LEU A 67 26.92 6.13 24.61
C LEU A 67 28.09 7.08 24.88
N PRO A 68 28.99 6.76 25.83
CA PRO A 68 30.25 7.46 26.02
C PRO A 68 31.06 7.50 24.71
N ALA A 69 31.74 8.62 24.45
CA ALA A 69 32.39 8.91 23.16
C ALA A 69 33.39 7.82 22.69
N ASP A 70 34.08 7.15 23.61
CA ASP A 70 35.00 6.05 23.27
C ASP A 70 34.27 4.80 22.79
N LEU A 71 33.08 4.52 23.34
CA LEU A 71 32.28 3.37 22.95
C LEU A 71 31.56 3.61 21.62
N SER A 72 31.12 4.84 21.35
CA SER A 72 30.50 5.19 20.07
C SER A 72 31.50 5.14 18.91
N GLN A 73 32.76 5.54 19.14
CA GLN A 73 33.85 5.37 18.18
C GLN A 73 34.25 3.90 17.98
N GLY A 74 34.31 3.11 19.05
CA GLY A 74 34.58 1.66 18.97
C GLY A 74 33.49 0.89 18.20
N ILE A 75 32.21 1.24 18.41
CA ILE A 75 31.09 0.64 17.67
C ILE A 75 31.10 1.09 16.21
N ALA A 76 31.42 2.35 15.93
CA ALA A 76 31.56 2.84 14.55
C ALA A 76 32.70 2.14 13.80
N ALA A 77 33.76 1.71 14.49
CA ALA A 77 34.86 0.94 13.90
C ALA A 77 34.50 -0.52 13.57
N ILE A 78 33.55 -1.11 14.30
CA ILE A 78 33.12 -2.51 14.12
C ILE A 78 31.88 -2.61 13.21
N LYS A 79 31.03 -1.59 13.20
CA LYS A 79 29.80 -1.55 12.41
C LYS A 79 30.15 -1.49 10.92
N PRO A 80 29.79 -2.51 10.12
CA PRO A 80 29.97 -2.42 8.68
C PRO A 80 29.02 -1.37 8.09
N ASN A 81 29.48 -0.66 7.06
CA ASN A 81 28.74 0.44 6.43
C ASN A 81 27.34 0.05 5.95
N ASN A 82 27.13 -1.25 5.66
CA ASN A 82 25.86 -1.80 5.18
C ASN A 82 24.96 -2.36 6.29
N PHE A 83 25.32 -2.21 7.57
CA PHE A 83 24.58 -2.81 8.69
C PHE A 83 23.11 -2.39 8.71
N GLU A 84 22.81 -1.10 8.47
CA GLU A 84 21.43 -0.61 8.40
C GLU A 84 20.64 -1.19 7.21
N ALA A 85 21.28 -1.32 6.05
CA ALA A 85 20.66 -1.92 4.87
C ALA A 85 20.41 -3.43 5.07
N CYS A 86 21.35 -4.16 5.65
CA CYS A 86 21.18 -5.58 5.94
C CYS A 86 20.13 -5.84 7.02
N MET A 87 20.13 -5.05 8.10
CA MET A 87 19.14 -5.17 9.17
C MET A 87 17.74 -4.80 8.69
N SER A 88 17.60 -3.73 7.92
CA SER A 88 16.31 -3.37 7.32
C SER A 88 15.81 -4.43 6.33
N ALA A 89 16.70 -5.09 5.58
CA ALA A 89 16.31 -6.22 4.72
C ALA A 89 15.85 -7.44 5.53
N ILE A 90 16.58 -7.83 6.59
CA ILE A 90 16.24 -8.97 7.45
C ILE A 90 14.90 -8.72 8.16
N TYR A 91 14.75 -7.59 8.84
CA TYR A 91 13.50 -7.29 9.53
C TYR A 91 12.36 -6.98 8.56
N GLY A 92 12.64 -6.34 7.42
CA GLY A 92 11.68 -6.14 6.34
C GLY A 92 11.11 -7.46 5.81
N SER A 93 11.95 -8.50 5.68
CA SER A 93 11.49 -9.84 5.30
C SER A 93 10.58 -10.48 6.34
N LYS A 94 10.88 -10.31 7.64
CA LYS A 94 10.03 -10.81 8.74
C LYS A 94 8.68 -10.10 8.77
N VAL A 95 8.65 -8.78 8.60
CA VAL A 95 7.38 -8.06 8.57
C VAL A 95 6.58 -8.40 7.32
N ALA A 96 7.23 -8.62 6.17
CA ALA A 96 6.55 -9.10 4.98
C ALA A 96 5.79 -10.41 5.24
N VAL A 97 6.45 -11.40 5.87
CA VAL A 97 5.82 -12.67 6.25
C VAL A 97 4.64 -12.43 7.21
N TRP A 98 4.81 -11.57 8.22
CA TRP A 98 3.74 -11.24 9.16
C TRP A 98 2.52 -10.60 8.49
N VAL A 99 2.72 -9.63 7.58
CA VAL A 99 1.63 -9.00 6.82
C VAL A 99 0.89 -10.02 5.95
N PHE A 100 1.61 -10.93 5.29
CA PHE A 100 0.98 -12.00 4.51
C PHE A 100 0.16 -12.96 5.39
N GLN A 101 0.64 -13.28 6.59
CA GLN A 101 -0.12 -14.08 7.56
C GLN A 101 -1.39 -13.37 8.01
N GLN A 102 -1.33 -12.08 8.33
CA GLN A 102 -2.50 -11.28 8.74
C GLN A 102 -3.55 -11.22 7.63
N LYS A 103 -3.14 -10.98 6.38
CA LYS A 103 -4.07 -10.99 5.24
C LYS A 103 -4.80 -12.31 5.09
N ARG A 104 -4.08 -13.43 5.26
CA ARG A 104 -4.67 -14.77 5.18
C ARG A 104 -5.72 -14.98 6.28
N GLN A 105 -5.40 -14.58 7.52
CA GLN A 105 -6.35 -14.65 8.63
C GLN A 105 -7.62 -13.80 8.39
N LEU A 106 -7.48 -12.60 7.83
CA LEU A 106 -8.61 -11.74 7.45
C LEU A 106 -9.50 -12.38 6.38
N ILE A 107 -8.90 -12.97 5.33
CA ILE A 107 -9.64 -13.65 4.27
C ILE A 107 -10.35 -14.90 4.82
N ASP A 108 -9.67 -15.69 5.65
CA ASP A 108 -10.24 -16.89 6.26
C ASP A 108 -11.42 -16.52 7.20
N TRP A 109 -11.32 -15.39 7.92
CA TRP A 109 -12.40 -14.83 8.74
C TRP A 109 -13.60 -14.36 7.91
N GLU A 110 -13.38 -13.61 6.82
CA GLU A 110 -14.47 -13.18 5.92
C GLU A 110 -15.18 -14.36 5.25
N GLN A 111 -14.46 -15.46 4.99
CA GLN A 111 -15.01 -16.67 4.40
C GLN A 111 -15.66 -17.62 5.40
N GLY A 112 -15.67 -17.28 6.71
CA GLY A 112 -16.23 -18.13 7.77
C GLY A 112 -15.53 -19.48 7.89
N ARG A 113 -14.30 -19.60 7.37
CA ARG A 113 -13.51 -20.83 7.47
C ARG A 113 -12.85 -20.88 8.84
N PRO A 114 -12.80 -22.05 9.51
CA PRO A 114 -12.18 -22.15 10.82
C PRO A 114 -10.70 -21.76 10.71
N VAL A 115 -10.34 -20.70 11.44
CA VAL A 115 -8.95 -20.28 11.65
C VAL A 115 -8.27 -21.34 12.51
N LEU A 116 -7.35 -22.08 11.89
CA LEU A 116 -6.42 -23.01 12.57
C LEU A 116 -5.10 -22.28 12.85
#